data_AF-A0A7S0JXR9-F1
#
_entry.id   AF-A0A7S0JXR9-F1
#
_cell.length_a   1.000
_cell.length_b   1.000
_cell.length_c   1.000
_cell.angle_alpha   90.00
_cell.angle_beta   90.00
_cell.angle_gamma   90.00
#
_symmetry.space_group_name_H-M   'P 1'
#
loop_
_entity.id
_entity.type
_entity.pdbx_description
1 polymer ?
#
loop_
_entity_poly.entity_id
_entity_poly.type
_entity_poly.pdbx_seq_one_letter_code
_entity_poly.pdbx_strand_id
1 'polypeptide(L)'
;APPASPGTEEREMAARGGEAVVRRCPYRIVFTSDNHGNTVQLLLAVDFANACRADVLIIGGDVAPKCQYHGGKEYFSTMEACQRTWLLGPWKQVLRRARATGLRVAYILGNGDVASNYDAHASLEREGLCMLLNCRRRPLPWRDGTPSPLQALGYPFAPLSFSGLKDFEKAD
;
A
#
# COMPACT_ATOMS: atom_id res chain seq x y z
N ALA A 1 22.47 30.02 56.30
CA ALA A 1 21.78 28.72 56.43
C ALA A 1 21.77 28.06 55.05
N PRO A 2 22.15 26.78 54.90
CA PRO A 2 21.97 26.07 53.65
C PRO A 2 20.47 25.78 53.43
N PRO A 3 19.98 25.70 52.18
CA PRO A 3 18.60 25.30 51.92
C PRO A 3 18.39 23.82 52.25
N ALA A 4 17.21 23.53 52.78
CA ALA A 4 16.74 22.23 53.21
C ALA A 4 16.66 21.23 52.04
N SER A 5 16.94 19.96 52.35
CA SER A 5 16.71 18.81 51.46
C SER A 5 15.26 18.80 50.94
N PRO A 6 15.02 18.43 49.66
CA PRO A 6 13.66 18.29 49.16
C PRO A 6 12.92 17.21 49.97
N GLY A 7 11.81 17.61 50.57
CA GLY A 7 10.91 16.76 51.34
C GLY A 7 10.08 15.87 50.42
N THR A 8 10.03 14.60 50.78
CA THR A 8 8.92 13.62 50.77
C THR A 8 7.86 13.58 49.65
N GLU A 9 7.52 14.65 48.92
CA GLU A 9 6.54 14.65 47.82
C GLU A 9 7.10 14.07 46.51
N GLU A 10 8.40 14.22 46.23
CA GLU A 10 9.02 13.62 45.03
C GLU A 10 9.14 12.09 45.10
N ARG A 11 8.99 11.51 46.29
CA ARG A 11 8.98 10.04 46.48
C ARG A 11 7.59 9.41 46.33
N GLU A 12 6.52 10.20 46.35
CA GLU A 12 5.16 9.68 46.20
C GLU A 12 4.67 9.60 44.73
N MET A 13 5.33 10.28 43.78
CA MET A 13 5.03 10.11 42.34
C MET A 13 5.71 8.90 41.70
N ALA A 14 6.67 8.25 42.37
CA ALA A 14 7.37 7.07 41.85
C ALA A 14 6.61 5.75 42.05
N ALA A 15 5.47 5.76 42.75
CA ALA A 15 4.76 4.56 43.18
C ALA A 15 3.35 4.41 42.61
N ARG A 16 3.11 4.87 41.37
CA ARG A 16 1.91 4.47 40.61
C ARG A 16 2.32 3.48 39.52
N GLY A 17 2.27 2.21 39.89
CA GLY A 17 2.18 1.11 38.92
C GLY A 17 1.01 1.36 37.99
N GLY A 18 1.29 1.26 36.69
CA GLY A 18 0.33 1.50 35.63
C GLY A 18 0.86 0.96 34.32
N GLU A 19 0.94 -0.37 34.27
CA GLU A 19 1.02 -1.21 33.08
C GLU A 19 2.27 -1.12 32.21
N ALA A 20 2.80 -2.29 31.90
CA ALA A 20 3.90 -2.50 30.99
C ALA A 20 3.77 -1.60 29.76
N VAL A 21 4.84 -0.85 29.45
CA VAL A 21 5.09 -0.46 28.06
C VAL A 21 5.25 -1.77 27.30
N VAL A 22 4.13 -2.36 26.89
CA VAL A 22 4.10 -3.26 25.75
C VAL A 22 4.62 -2.38 24.64
N ARG A 23 5.94 -2.40 24.41
CA ARG A 23 6.52 -1.93 23.16
C ARG A 23 5.83 -2.78 22.12
N ARG A 24 4.68 -2.31 21.63
CA ARG A 24 3.97 -2.94 20.53
C ARG A 24 5.05 -3.16 19.49
N CYS A 25 5.17 -4.41 19.08
CA CYS A 25 6.05 -4.84 18.02
C CYS A 25 6.07 -3.77 16.91
N PRO A 26 7.24 -3.39 16.37
CA PRO A 26 7.30 -2.37 15.34
C PRO A 26 6.30 -2.68 14.23
N TYR A 27 5.61 -1.64 13.74
CA TYR A 27 4.68 -1.74 12.63
C TYR A 27 5.39 -2.37 11.43
N ARG A 28 4.87 -3.48 10.92
CA ARG A 28 5.53 -4.26 9.88
C ARG A 28 4.93 -3.97 8.51
N ILE A 29 5.77 -3.49 7.62
CA ILE A 29 5.42 -3.20 6.23
C ILE A 29 6.15 -4.22 5.36
N VAL A 30 5.39 -4.92 4.51
CA VAL A 30 5.97 -5.59 3.33
C VAL A 30 5.78 -4.66 2.14
N PHE A 31 6.83 -4.53 1.33
CA PHE A 31 6.84 -3.65 0.17
C PHE A 31 7.22 -4.43 -1.09
N THR A 32 6.56 -4.13 -2.20
CA THR A 32 6.91 -4.59 -3.55
C THR A 32 6.54 -3.51 -4.58
N SER A 33 6.96 -3.66 -5.83
CA SER A 33 6.65 -2.74 -6.93
C SER A 33 6.84 -3.47 -8.26
N ASP A 34 6.33 -2.90 -9.35
CA ASP A 34 6.60 -3.35 -10.73
C ASP A 34 6.20 -4.83 -10.95
N ASN A 35 5.10 -5.25 -10.33
CA ASN A 35 4.61 -6.63 -10.47
C ASN A 35 4.01 -6.89 -11.84
N HIS A 36 3.59 -5.85 -12.57
CA HIS A 36 3.11 -5.91 -13.95
C HIS A 36 2.07 -7.00 -14.19
N GLY A 37 1.09 -7.14 -13.31
CA GLY A 37 0.01 -8.11 -13.44
C GLY A 37 0.41 -9.56 -13.11
N ASN A 38 1.61 -9.81 -12.59
CA ASN A 38 2.06 -11.14 -12.20
C ASN A 38 1.31 -11.61 -10.93
N THR A 39 0.17 -12.25 -11.14
CA THR A 39 -0.70 -12.75 -10.06
C THR A 39 0.02 -13.74 -9.14
N VAL A 40 0.94 -14.56 -9.67
CA VAL A 40 1.70 -15.51 -8.86
C VAL A 40 2.61 -14.78 -7.87
N GLN A 41 3.36 -13.78 -8.34
CA GLN A 41 4.23 -12.97 -7.46
C GLN A 41 3.42 -12.18 -6.42
N LEU A 42 2.26 -11.64 -6.81
CA LEU A 42 1.40 -10.92 -5.88
C LEU A 42 0.81 -11.83 -4.80
N LEU A 43 0.46 -13.08 -5.14
CA LEU A 43 0.06 -14.07 -4.15
C LEU A 43 1.20 -14.44 -3.21
N LEU A 44 2.43 -14.61 -3.72
CA LEU A 44 3.62 -14.83 -2.90
C LEU A 44 3.89 -13.65 -1.95
N ALA A 45 3.70 -12.40 -2.42
CA ALA A 45 3.83 -11.21 -1.57
C ALA A 45 2.78 -11.19 -0.44
N VAL A 46 1.53 -11.58 -0.75
CA VAL A 46 0.47 -11.73 0.27
C VAL A 46 0.83 -12.82 1.27
N ASP A 47 1.29 -13.99 0.81
CA ASP A 47 1.67 -15.10 1.68
C ASP A 47 2.86 -14.76 2.57
N PHE A 48 3.86 -14.07 2.01
CA PHE A 48 5.01 -13.56 2.77
C PHE A 48 4.59 -12.52 3.82
N ALA A 49 3.75 -11.56 3.44
CA ALA A 49 3.21 -10.57 4.37
C ALA A 49 2.41 -11.22 5.50
N ASN A 50 1.68 -12.29 5.21
CA ASN A 50 1.00 -13.08 6.22
C ASN A 50 1.98 -13.80 7.14
N ALA A 51 2.97 -14.50 6.60
CA ALA A 51 3.97 -15.25 7.35
C ALA A 51 4.77 -14.34 8.31
N CYS A 52 5.13 -13.13 7.86
CA CYS A 52 5.84 -12.15 8.68
C CYS A 52 4.94 -11.36 9.63
N ARG A 53 3.62 -11.64 9.66
CA ARG A 53 2.63 -10.86 10.42
C ARG A 53 2.73 -9.36 10.13
N ALA A 54 2.82 -9.02 8.84
CA ALA A 54 2.78 -7.64 8.38
C ALA A 54 1.43 -7.00 8.74
N ASP A 55 1.46 -5.71 9.07
CA ASP A 55 0.29 -4.87 9.27
C ASP A 55 -0.29 -4.39 7.93
N VAL A 56 0.59 -4.20 6.94
CA VAL A 56 0.22 -3.76 5.59
C VAL A 56 1.19 -4.31 4.54
N LEU A 57 0.65 -4.64 3.37
CA LEU A 57 1.40 -4.81 2.12
C LEU A 57 1.25 -3.51 1.30
N ILE A 58 2.37 -2.86 0.98
CA ILE A 58 2.41 -1.67 0.13
C ILE A 58 2.98 -2.04 -1.25
N ILE A 59 2.29 -1.65 -2.32
CA ILE A 59 2.78 -1.79 -3.70
C ILE A 59 3.11 -0.40 -4.26
N GLY A 60 4.36 -0.23 -4.69
CA GLY A 60 4.94 1.06 -5.10
C GLY A 60 4.43 1.63 -6.43
N GLY A 61 3.78 0.80 -7.25
CA GLY A 61 3.30 1.18 -8.58
C GLY A 61 3.34 0.00 -9.55
N ASP A 62 2.83 0.23 -10.76
CA ASP A 62 2.87 -0.70 -11.88
C ASP A 62 2.33 -2.08 -11.52
N VAL A 63 1.18 -2.09 -10.85
CA VAL A 63 0.54 -3.32 -10.36
C VAL A 63 -0.14 -4.09 -11.49
N ALA A 64 -0.70 -3.39 -12.47
CA ALA A 64 -1.48 -3.98 -13.56
C ALA A 64 -0.58 -4.50 -14.70
N PRO A 65 -1.09 -5.44 -15.52
CA PRO A 65 -0.35 -5.98 -16.67
C PRO A 65 0.19 -4.87 -17.57
N LYS A 66 1.47 -4.95 -17.88
CA LYS A 66 2.09 -4.11 -18.91
C LYS A 66 2.26 -4.93 -20.17
N CYS A 67 1.64 -4.51 -21.26
CA CYS A 67 1.85 -5.14 -22.57
C CYS A 67 3.20 -4.67 -23.12
N GLN A 68 4.34 -5.21 -22.68
CA GLN A 68 5.65 -4.58 -23.01
C GLN A 68 6.11 -4.70 -24.48
N TYR A 69 5.29 -5.20 -25.42
CA TYR A 69 5.80 -5.63 -26.74
C TYR A 69 4.89 -5.36 -27.96
N HIS A 70 3.91 -4.46 -27.89
CA HIS A 70 3.01 -4.23 -29.02
C HIS A 70 3.19 -2.81 -29.58
N GLY A 71 4.04 -2.65 -30.60
CA GLY A 71 4.21 -1.39 -31.35
C GLY A 71 3.08 -1.07 -32.32
N GLY A 72 1.87 -1.60 -32.09
CA GLY A 72 0.71 -1.47 -32.98
C GLY A 72 -0.15 -0.26 -32.66
N LYS A 73 -0.94 0.21 -33.64
CA LYS A 73 -1.89 1.34 -33.47
C LYS A 73 -2.92 1.12 -32.35
N GLU A 74 -3.21 -0.14 -32.02
CA GLU A 74 -4.20 -0.54 -31.00
C GLU A 74 -3.58 -0.83 -29.63
N TYR A 75 -2.31 -0.45 -29.44
CA TYR A 75 -1.56 -0.73 -28.23
C TYR A 75 -2.28 -0.29 -26.95
N PHE A 76 -2.72 0.98 -26.91
CA PHE A 76 -3.31 1.56 -25.72
C PHE A 76 -4.70 1.00 -25.42
N SER A 77 -5.54 0.81 -26.43
CA SER A 77 -6.87 0.20 -26.25
C SER A 77 -6.77 -1.26 -25.79
N THR A 78 -5.80 -2.01 -26.33
CA THR A 78 -5.53 -3.37 -25.89
C THR A 78 -5.01 -3.39 -24.45
N MET A 79 -4.04 -2.53 -24.11
CA MET A 79 -3.52 -2.45 -22.75
C MET A 79 -4.60 -2.07 -21.74
N GLU A 80 -5.42 -1.06 -22.05
CA GLU A 80 -6.54 -0.65 -21.22
C GLU A 80 -7.49 -1.82 -20.95
N ALA A 81 -7.93 -2.52 -22.00
CA ALA A 81 -8.85 -3.65 -21.88
C ALA A 81 -8.22 -4.80 -21.07
N CYS A 82 -6.97 -5.17 -21.34
CA CYS A 82 -6.25 -6.21 -20.61
C CYS A 82 -6.11 -5.87 -19.13
N GLN A 83 -5.69 -4.65 -18.81
CA GLN A 83 -5.59 -4.20 -17.43
C GLN A 83 -6.95 -4.20 -16.75
N ARG A 84 -8.01 -3.70 -17.40
CA ARG A 84 -9.37 -3.69 -16.84
C ARG A 84 -9.84 -5.08 -16.48
N THR A 85 -9.72 -6.03 -17.40
CA THR A 85 -10.08 -7.43 -17.19
C THR A 85 -9.27 -8.03 -16.03
N TRP A 86 -7.98 -7.73 -15.96
CA TRP A 86 -7.11 -8.23 -14.89
C TRP A 86 -7.49 -7.63 -13.52
N LEU A 87 -7.72 -6.32 -13.45
CA LEU A 87 -8.07 -5.59 -12.23
C LEU A 87 -9.37 -6.11 -11.61
N LEU A 88 -10.39 -6.32 -12.44
CA LEU A 88 -11.71 -6.76 -11.99
C LEU A 88 -11.83 -8.28 -11.80
N GLY A 89 -10.87 -9.05 -12.33
CA GLY A 89 -10.78 -10.50 -12.20
C GLY A 89 -9.63 -10.93 -11.27
N PRO A 90 -8.49 -11.39 -11.82
CA PRO A 90 -7.34 -11.89 -11.05
C PRO A 90 -6.92 -11.03 -9.87
N TRP A 91 -6.75 -9.71 -10.06
CA TRP A 91 -6.29 -8.81 -8.99
C TRP A 91 -7.28 -8.73 -7.83
N LYS A 92 -8.57 -8.58 -8.16
CA LYS A 92 -9.65 -8.60 -7.19
C LYS A 92 -9.62 -9.86 -6.32
N GLN A 93 -9.27 -11.02 -6.89
CA GLN A 93 -9.14 -12.26 -6.13
C GLN A 93 -7.92 -12.25 -5.20
N VAL A 94 -6.78 -11.69 -5.63
CA VAL A 94 -5.62 -11.49 -4.75
C VAL A 94 -5.98 -10.60 -3.56
N LEU A 95 -6.64 -9.47 -3.81
CA LEU A 95 -7.07 -8.56 -2.75
C LEU A 95 -8.08 -9.20 -1.79
N ARG A 96 -9.02 -10.01 -2.30
CA ARG A 96 -9.95 -10.79 -1.46
C ARG A 96 -9.21 -11.77 -0.56
N ARG A 97 -8.19 -12.46 -1.06
CA ARG A 97 -7.35 -13.37 -0.26
C ARG A 97 -6.60 -12.60 0.84
N ALA A 98 -6.00 -11.46 0.52
CA ALA A 98 -5.35 -10.61 1.51
C ALA A 98 -6.34 -10.16 2.60
N ARG A 99 -7.52 -9.67 2.20
CA ARG A 99 -8.57 -9.25 3.13
C ARG A 99 -9.06 -10.39 4.03
N ALA A 100 -9.17 -11.62 3.50
CA ALA A 100 -9.59 -12.78 4.27
C ALA A 100 -8.67 -13.12 5.45
N THR A 101 -7.39 -12.71 5.39
CA THR A 101 -6.43 -12.87 6.50
C THR A 101 -6.28 -11.61 7.35
N GLY A 102 -7.11 -10.58 7.11
CA GLY A 102 -6.99 -9.26 7.72
C GLY A 102 -5.79 -8.44 7.25
N LEU A 103 -5.06 -8.90 6.22
CA LEU A 103 -3.96 -8.14 5.62
C LEU A 103 -4.53 -6.98 4.80
N ARG A 104 -4.07 -5.77 5.10
CA ARG A 104 -4.39 -4.58 4.30
C ARG A 104 -3.42 -4.47 3.14
N VAL A 105 -3.95 -4.11 1.97
CA VAL A 105 -3.15 -3.80 0.78
C VAL A 105 -3.33 -2.34 0.44
N ALA A 106 -2.23 -1.60 0.38
CA ALA A 106 -2.21 -0.22 -0.10
C ALA A 106 -1.33 -0.12 -1.34
N TYR A 107 -1.69 0.71 -2.31
CA TYR A 107 -0.86 0.88 -3.49
C TYR A 107 -1.01 2.24 -4.15
N ILE A 108 0.05 2.64 -4.85
CA ILE A 108 0.11 3.80 -5.73
C ILE A 108 -0.09 3.32 -7.16
N LEU A 109 -0.65 4.16 -8.03
CA LEU A 109 -0.69 3.90 -9.46
C LEU A 109 0.62 4.37 -10.09
N GLY A 110 1.32 3.46 -10.77
CA GLY A 110 2.54 3.77 -11.51
C GLY A 110 2.24 4.21 -12.94
N ASN A 111 3.29 4.51 -13.70
CA ASN A 111 3.17 4.98 -15.07
C ASN A 111 2.75 3.88 -16.06
N GLY A 112 2.88 2.61 -15.68
CA GLY A 112 2.36 1.46 -16.41
C GLY A 112 0.88 1.19 -16.13
N ASP A 113 0.30 1.75 -15.05
CA ASP A 113 -1.12 1.62 -14.75
C ASP A 113 -1.91 2.69 -15.52
N VAL A 114 -2.69 2.27 -16.52
CA VAL A 114 -3.34 3.20 -17.46
C VAL A 114 -4.43 4.01 -16.75
N ALA A 115 -4.38 5.33 -16.88
CA ALA A 115 -5.27 6.25 -16.18
C ALA A 115 -6.77 6.05 -16.48
N SER A 116 -7.15 5.59 -17.68
CA SER A 116 -8.55 5.28 -18.02
C SER A 116 -9.15 4.16 -17.18
N ASN A 117 -8.33 3.31 -16.55
CA ASN A 117 -8.76 2.27 -15.62
C ASN A 117 -8.84 2.73 -14.16
N TYR A 118 -8.69 4.03 -13.87
CA TYR A 118 -8.80 4.54 -12.51
C TYR A 118 -10.15 4.21 -11.85
N ASP A 119 -11.23 4.18 -12.63
CA ASP A 119 -12.56 3.80 -12.14
C ASP A 119 -12.59 2.36 -11.58
N ALA A 120 -11.89 1.43 -12.23
CA ALA A 120 -11.73 0.05 -11.79
C ALA A 120 -10.96 -0.01 -10.47
N HIS A 121 -9.83 0.71 -10.35
CA HIS A 121 -9.09 0.82 -9.10
C HIS A 121 -9.95 1.41 -7.96
N ALA A 122 -10.66 2.51 -8.24
CA ALA A 122 -11.54 3.16 -7.28
C ALA A 122 -12.72 2.27 -6.87
N SER A 123 -13.20 1.39 -7.76
CA SER A 123 -14.23 0.40 -7.40
C SER A 123 -13.71 -0.62 -6.37
N LEU A 124 -12.48 -1.10 -6.51
CA LEU A 124 -11.86 -2.03 -5.55
C LEU A 124 -11.66 -1.39 -4.18
N GLU A 125 -11.27 -0.11 -4.14
CA GLU A 125 -11.19 0.65 -2.89
C GLU A 125 -12.57 0.84 -2.25
N ARG A 126 -13.60 1.21 -3.02
CA ARG A 126 -14.98 1.34 -2.51
C ARG A 126 -15.53 0.03 -1.95
N GLU A 127 -15.11 -1.11 -2.49
CA GLU A 127 -15.43 -2.44 -1.95
C GLU A 127 -14.66 -2.78 -0.65
N GLY A 128 -13.74 -1.91 -0.22
CA GLY A 128 -12.90 -2.11 0.97
C GLY A 128 -11.84 -3.19 0.77
N LEU A 129 -11.42 -3.46 -0.46
CA LEU A 129 -10.42 -4.48 -0.79
C LEU A 129 -8.99 -3.94 -0.72
N CYS A 130 -8.80 -2.64 -0.92
CA CYS A 130 -7.50 -1.99 -0.90
C CYS A 130 -7.60 -0.52 -0.47
N MET A 131 -6.45 0.11 -0.32
CA MET A 131 -6.29 1.54 -0.08
C MET A 131 -5.49 2.16 -1.22
N LEU A 132 -6.09 3.09 -1.95
CA LEU A 132 -5.37 3.85 -2.97
C LEU A 132 -4.60 5.00 -2.30
N LEU A 133 -3.32 5.11 -2.64
CA LEU A 133 -2.43 6.14 -2.15
C LEU A 133 -2.28 7.24 -3.22
N ASN A 134 -3.22 8.19 -3.21
CA ASN A 134 -3.46 9.18 -4.29
C ASN A 134 -3.44 10.64 -3.80
N CYS A 135 -2.29 11.09 -3.29
CA CYS A 135 -2.09 12.45 -2.74
C CYS A 135 -3.00 12.80 -1.54
N ARG A 136 -3.62 11.78 -0.92
CA ARG A 136 -4.40 11.91 0.31
C ARG A 136 -3.71 11.16 1.43
N ARG A 137 -3.62 11.77 2.62
CA ARG A 137 -3.13 11.08 3.82
C ARG A 137 -4.11 9.98 4.18
N ARG A 138 -3.61 8.75 4.33
CA ARG A 138 -4.41 7.58 4.73
C ARG A 138 -3.90 7.02 6.04
N PRO A 139 -4.76 6.79 7.04
CA PRO A 139 -4.33 6.15 8.28
C PRO A 139 -3.90 4.71 8.02
N LEU A 140 -2.82 4.28 8.66
CA LEU A 140 -2.32 2.91 8.63
C LEU A 140 -2.58 2.24 9.98
N PRO A 141 -3.79 1.72 10.26
CA PRO A 141 -4.04 1.02 11.52
C PRO A 141 -3.19 -0.25 11.62
N TRP A 142 -3.00 -0.73 12.84
CA TRP A 142 -2.43 -2.05 13.09
C TRP A 142 -3.30 -3.14 12.47
N ARG A 143 -2.74 -4.34 12.27
CA ARG A 143 -3.47 -5.45 11.65
C ARG A 143 -4.81 -5.76 12.34
N ASP A 144 -4.82 -5.70 13.67
CA ASP A 144 -6.00 -5.89 14.53
C ASP A 144 -7.08 -4.80 14.37
N GLY A 145 -6.82 -3.75 13.58
CA GLY A 145 -7.74 -2.64 13.34
C GLY A 145 -7.62 -1.50 14.34
N THR A 146 -6.77 -1.62 15.36
CA THR A 146 -6.53 -0.52 16.30
C THR A 146 -5.78 0.63 15.63
N PRO A 147 -6.04 1.89 16.01
CA PRO A 147 -5.33 3.04 15.47
C PRO A 147 -3.81 2.95 15.67
N SER A 148 -3.05 3.37 14.67
CA SER A 148 -1.60 3.58 14.79
C SER A 148 -1.27 5.05 14.52
N PRO A 149 -0.10 5.56 14.94
CA PRO A 149 0.33 6.91 14.63
C PRO A 149 0.78 7.08 13.16
N LEU A 150 0.85 5.99 12.39
CA LEU A 150 1.36 6.02 11.03
C LEU A 150 0.29 6.40 10.01
N GLN A 151 0.72 7.12 8.99
CA GLN A 151 -0.07 7.48 7.83
C GLN A 151 0.72 7.18 6.56
N ALA A 152 0.03 6.79 5.51
CA ALA A 152 0.58 6.65 4.17
C ALA A 152 0.16 7.85 3.30
N LEU A 153 1.07 8.28 2.45
CA LEU A 153 0.82 9.27 1.41
C LEU A 153 1.59 8.82 0.16
N GLY A 154 0.88 8.63 -0.93
CA GLY A 154 1.47 8.27 -2.21
C GLY A 154 1.32 9.40 -3.20
N TYR A 155 2.34 9.58 -4.03
CA TYR A 155 2.35 10.56 -5.11
C TYR A 155 2.46 9.82 -6.44
N PRO A 156 1.32 9.46 -7.07
CA PRO A 156 1.34 8.89 -8.41
C PRO A 156 1.73 9.98 -9.41
N PHE A 157 3.03 10.22 -9.58
CA PHE A 157 3.55 11.10 -10.63
C PHE A 157 3.63 10.33 -11.95
N ALA A 158 2.48 9.84 -12.41
CA ALA A 158 2.31 9.42 -13.79
C ALA A 158 1.63 10.59 -14.53
N PRO A 159 2.28 11.23 -15.52
CA PRO A 159 1.57 12.19 -16.36
C PRO A 159 0.34 11.50 -16.98
N LEU A 160 -0.75 12.25 -17.17
CA LEU A 160 -1.87 11.82 -17.99
C LEU A 160 -1.39 11.75 -19.45
N SER A 161 -0.69 10.68 -19.82
CA SER A 161 -0.21 10.45 -21.18
C SER A 161 -0.62 9.07 -21.68
N PHE A 162 -0.92 9.01 -22.97
CA PHE A 162 -0.97 7.76 -23.73
C PHE A 162 0.43 7.18 -23.91
N SER A 163 1.31 7.20 -22.92
CA SER A 163 2.69 6.69 -22.99
C SER A 163 3.29 6.68 -21.59
N GLY A 164 4.27 5.81 -21.35
CA GLY A 164 5.03 5.83 -20.09
C GLY A 164 6.08 6.93 -20.10
N LEU A 165 6.49 7.44 -18.93
CA LEU A 165 7.66 8.33 -18.77
C LEU A 165 8.92 7.79 -19.48
N LYS A 166 9.13 6.46 -19.46
CA LYS A 166 10.25 5.79 -20.14
C LYS A 166 10.14 5.75 -21.68
N ASP A 167 9.00 6.12 -22.26
CA ASP A 167 8.87 6.25 -23.71
C ASP A 167 9.40 7.61 -24.20
N PHE A 168 9.45 8.63 -23.32
CA PHE A 168 10.13 9.90 -23.60
C PHE A 168 11.66 9.75 -23.55
N GLU A 169 12.19 8.95 -22.62
CA GLU A 169 13.65 8.68 -22.52
C GLU A 169 14.22 7.90 -23.72
N LYS A 170 13.37 7.27 -24.56
CA LYS A 170 13.82 6.61 -25.80
C LYS A 170 13.93 7.56 -26.99
N ALA A 171 13.46 8.80 -26.83
CA ALA A 171 13.45 9.82 -27.87
C ALA A 171 14.43 10.99 -27.58
N ASP A 172 15.13 10.96 -26.44
CA ASP A 172 16.36 11.72 -26.15
C ASP A 172 17.60 10.86 -26.47
#